data_AF-A5GEM0-F1
#
_entry.id   AF-A5GEM0-F1
#
_cell.length_a   1.000
_cell.length_b   1.000
_cell.length_c   1.000
_cell.angle_alpha   90.00
_cell.angle_beta   90.00
_cell.angle_gamma   90.00
#
_symmetry.space_group_name_H-M   'P 1'
#
loop_
_entity.id
_entity.type
_entity.pdbx_description
1 polymer ?
#
loop_
_entity_poly.entity_id
_entity_poly.type
_entity_poly.pdbx_seq_one_letter_code
_entity_poly.pdbx_strand_id
1 'polypeptide(L)'
;MEKFFGVKKTKWKPFIIMGWFFLCCIQAVLKIAETVKRRIWSYIWPGCFIFDYKKAARVIDVPRCDYAHIKATGTIPLELLRVRLRTPDGIKLRKIEETPHYVWIKSIVDGNEKEAHSQGYRDYIKIYEPNMDIEKRLNELRTLVAEISSSLDKFVSETGIIIYVPEITYRGDIVFFIHDGNHRAAIAKAHGLERIAVLFIA
;
A
#
# COMPACT_ATOMS: atom_id res chain seq x y z
N MET A 1 -34.53 17.14 -76.39
CA MET A 1 -35.17 16.72 -75.13
C MET A 1 -34.21 15.76 -74.45
N GLU A 2 -33.41 16.21 -73.49
CA GLU A 2 -33.73 16.20 -72.04
C GLU A 2 -33.95 14.74 -71.54
N LYS A 3 -33.36 14.21 -70.47
CA LYS A 3 -32.54 14.73 -69.36
C LYS A 3 -32.18 13.54 -68.43
N PHE A 4 -31.15 13.73 -67.60
CA PHE A 4 -30.93 13.14 -66.27
C PHE A 4 -30.80 11.61 -66.10
N PHE A 5 -29.60 11.15 -65.70
CA PHE A 5 -29.40 10.58 -64.37
C PHE A 5 -27.94 10.80 -63.93
N GLY A 6 -27.70 11.95 -63.31
CA GLY A 6 -26.50 12.19 -62.52
C GLY A 6 -26.55 11.33 -61.27
N VAL A 7 -25.85 10.20 -61.28
CA VAL A 7 -25.61 9.43 -60.06
C VAL A 7 -24.64 10.24 -59.20
N LYS A 8 -25.19 10.94 -58.21
CA LYS A 8 -24.41 11.57 -57.13
C LYS A 8 -23.51 10.49 -56.53
N LYS A 9 -22.18 10.61 -56.70
CA LYS A 9 -21.18 9.90 -55.90
C LYS A 9 -21.48 10.19 -54.44
N THR A 10 -22.15 9.26 -53.79
CA THR A 10 -22.55 9.38 -52.39
C THR A 10 -21.29 9.41 -51.53
N LYS A 11 -21.27 10.38 -50.62
CA LYS A 11 -20.18 10.71 -49.69
C LYS A 11 -20.01 9.61 -48.61
N TRP A 12 -19.73 8.37 -49.01
CA TRP A 12 -19.52 7.24 -48.08
C TRP A 12 -18.09 7.15 -47.54
N LYS A 13 -17.13 7.82 -48.21
CA LYS A 13 -15.72 7.85 -47.78
C LYS A 13 -15.49 8.33 -46.32
N PRO A 14 -16.13 9.40 -45.82
CA PRO A 14 -15.89 9.86 -44.44
C PRO A 14 -16.39 8.87 -43.37
N PHE A 15 -17.48 8.14 -43.63
CA PHE A 15 -18.02 7.17 -42.65
C PHE A 15 -17.16 5.92 -42.52
N ILE A 16 -16.55 5.46 -43.62
CA ILE A 16 -15.64 4.30 -43.60
C ILE A 16 -14.34 4.66 -42.86
N ILE A 17 -13.81 5.86 -43.08
CA ILE A 17 -12.60 6.35 -42.39
C ILE A 17 -12.87 6.55 -40.89
N MET A 18 -14.03 7.09 -40.53
CA MET A 18 -14.41 7.30 -39.13
C MET A 18 -14.67 5.98 -38.39
N GLY A 19 -15.27 4.99 -39.07
CA GLY A 19 -15.42 3.63 -38.54
C GLY A 19 -14.09 2.92 -38.32
N TRP A 20 -13.14 3.08 -39.25
CA TRP A 20 -11.78 2.56 -39.10
C TRP A 20 -11.02 3.22 -37.95
N PHE A 21 -11.10 4.55 -37.82
CA PHE A 21 -10.48 5.27 -36.72
C PHE A 21 -11.03 4.80 -35.36
N PHE A 22 -12.35 4.61 -35.26
CA PHE A 22 -12.99 4.12 -34.04
C PHE A 22 -12.55 2.69 -33.69
N LEU A 23 -12.44 1.80 -34.67
CA LEU A 23 -11.90 0.45 -34.51
C LEU A 23 -10.44 0.46 -34.05
N CYS A 24 -9.59 1.32 -34.62
CA CYS A 24 -8.20 1.49 -34.18
C CYS A 24 -8.11 2.04 -32.75
N CYS A 25 -8.96 2.99 -32.36
CA CYS A 25 -9.03 3.50 -30.99
C CYS A 25 -9.50 2.43 -30.00
N ILE A 26 -10.52 1.65 -30.34
CA ILE A 26 -10.97 0.52 -29.51
C ILE A 26 -9.85 -0.51 -29.37
N GLN A 27 -9.18 -0.88 -30.46
CA GLN A 27 -8.05 -1.80 -30.39
C GLN A 27 -6.89 -1.24 -29.57
N ALA A 28 -6.58 0.06 -29.69
CA ALA A 28 -5.55 0.70 -28.87
C ALA A 28 -5.94 0.72 -27.39
N VAL A 29 -7.18 1.02 -27.05
CA VAL A 29 -7.69 1.00 -25.67
C VAL A 29 -7.71 -0.43 -25.12
N LEU A 30 -8.14 -1.42 -25.90
CA LEU A 30 -8.09 -2.83 -25.51
C LEU A 30 -6.66 -3.32 -25.33
N LYS A 31 -5.73 -2.89 -26.18
CA LYS A 31 -4.31 -3.25 -26.10
C LYS A 31 -3.63 -2.55 -24.93
N ILE A 32 -3.99 -1.30 -24.62
CA ILE A 32 -3.55 -0.60 -23.40
C ILE A 32 -4.15 -1.27 -22.17
N ALA A 33 -5.44 -1.59 -22.16
CA ALA A 33 -6.10 -2.30 -21.07
C ALA A 33 -5.51 -3.70 -20.87
N GLU A 34 -5.18 -4.41 -21.94
CA GLU A 34 -4.51 -5.71 -21.87
C GLU A 34 -3.03 -5.58 -21.47
N THR A 35 -2.35 -4.49 -21.83
CA THR A 35 -0.98 -4.21 -21.38
C THR A 35 -0.94 -3.78 -19.92
N VAL A 36 -1.93 -3.01 -19.46
CA VAL A 36 -2.14 -2.65 -18.06
C VAL A 36 -2.54 -3.89 -17.28
N LYS A 37 -3.45 -4.71 -17.80
CA LYS A 37 -3.81 -6.01 -17.21
C LYS A 37 -2.60 -6.94 -17.18
N ARG A 38 -1.84 -7.11 -18.26
CA ARG A 38 -0.62 -7.93 -18.27
C ARG A 38 0.45 -7.36 -17.36
N ARG A 39 0.61 -6.04 -17.23
CA ARG A 39 1.51 -5.42 -16.24
C ARG A 39 1.03 -5.70 -14.83
N ILE A 40 -0.23 -5.47 -14.52
CA ILE A 40 -0.84 -5.78 -13.21
C ILE A 40 -0.67 -7.27 -12.91
N TRP A 41 -0.95 -8.15 -13.87
CA TRP A 41 -0.79 -9.59 -13.72
C TRP A 41 0.67 -10.03 -13.65
N SER A 42 1.60 -9.37 -14.34
CA SER A 42 3.04 -9.63 -14.24
C SER A 42 3.68 -9.03 -12.97
N TYR A 43 3.09 -7.98 -12.40
CA TYR A 43 3.48 -7.47 -11.09
C TYR A 43 2.86 -8.28 -9.95
N ILE A 44 1.69 -8.88 -10.19
CA ILE A 44 1.06 -9.86 -9.29
C ILE A 44 1.80 -11.21 -9.35
N TRP A 45 2.41 -11.60 -10.49
CA TRP A 45 3.24 -12.82 -10.64
C TRP A 45 3.98 -12.80 -12.01
N PRO A 46 5.32 -12.59 -12.10
CA PRO A 46 6.28 -13.67 -11.83
C PRO A 46 7.63 -13.17 -11.25
N GLY A 47 8.04 -13.73 -10.10
CA GLY A 47 9.46 -13.73 -9.69
C GLY A 47 9.91 -12.78 -8.56
N CYS A 48 9.07 -11.86 -8.06
CA CYS A 48 9.49 -10.91 -7.01
C CYS A 48 8.69 -10.99 -5.69
N PHE A 49 7.57 -11.70 -5.66
CA PHE A 49 6.77 -11.93 -4.44
C PHE A 49 6.54 -13.43 -4.30
N ILE A 50 7.11 -14.04 -3.25
CA ILE A 50 6.63 -15.35 -2.81
C ILE A 50 5.33 -15.08 -2.04
N PHE A 51 4.22 -14.95 -2.78
CA PHE A 51 2.91 -15.14 -2.18
C PHE A 51 2.79 -16.64 -1.92
N ASP A 52 3.18 -17.07 -0.73
CA ASP A 52 2.69 -18.35 -0.23
C ASP A 52 1.21 -18.12 0.06
N TYR A 53 0.35 -18.31 -0.96
CA TYR A 53 -1.11 -18.36 -0.85
C TYR A 53 -1.50 -19.61 -0.04
N LYS A 54 -0.92 -19.79 1.15
CA LYS A 54 -1.54 -20.60 2.18
C LYS A 54 -2.85 -19.91 2.48
N LYS A 55 -3.96 -20.54 2.08
CA LYS A 55 -5.32 -20.17 2.48
C LYS A 55 -5.39 -20.17 4.00
N ALA A 56 -4.99 -19.07 4.63
CA ALA A 56 -5.31 -18.78 6.01
C ALA A 56 -6.60 -17.97 5.99
N ALA A 57 -7.73 -18.63 5.68
CA ALA A 57 -9.06 -18.05 5.94
C ALA A 57 -9.27 -18.04 7.46
N ARG A 58 -8.48 -17.22 8.16
CA ARG A 58 -8.52 -17.01 9.59
C ARG A 58 -9.13 -15.64 9.82
N VAL A 59 -10.19 -15.62 10.61
CA VAL A 59 -10.69 -14.37 11.18
C VAL A 59 -9.75 -13.98 12.30
N ILE A 60 -9.23 -12.77 12.23
CA ILE A 60 -8.49 -12.17 13.32
C ILE A 60 -9.25 -10.95 13.81
N ASP A 61 -9.26 -10.78 15.12
CA ASP A 61 -9.66 -9.51 15.72
C ASP A 61 -8.58 -8.49 15.34
N VAL A 62 -9.02 -7.41 14.71
CA VAL A 62 -8.15 -6.31 14.32
C VAL A 62 -8.62 -5.07 15.06
N PRO A 63 -7.73 -4.42 15.83
CA PRO A 63 -8.08 -3.18 16.51
C PRO A 63 -8.73 -2.20 15.54
N ARG A 64 -9.95 -1.74 15.86
CA ARG A 64 -10.76 -0.76 15.09
C ARG A 64 -11.53 -1.28 13.87
N CYS A 65 -11.47 -2.57 13.56
CA CYS A 65 -12.29 -3.18 12.50
C CYS A 65 -13.17 -4.34 12.97
N ASP A 66 -13.18 -4.64 14.27
CA ASP A 66 -13.85 -5.75 14.96
C ASP A 66 -13.41 -7.14 14.46
N TYR A 67 -13.53 -7.42 13.16
CA TYR A 67 -13.09 -8.65 12.52
C TYR A 67 -12.59 -8.38 11.11
N ALA A 68 -11.38 -8.86 10.78
CA ALA A 68 -10.89 -8.88 9.41
C ALA A 68 -10.65 -10.32 8.94
N HIS A 69 -11.07 -10.60 7.71
CA HIS A 69 -10.79 -11.87 7.05
C HIS A 69 -9.44 -11.78 6.36
N ILE A 70 -8.47 -12.55 6.85
CA ILE A 70 -7.20 -12.73 6.13
C ILE A 70 -7.51 -13.51 4.85
N LYS A 71 -7.16 -12.94 3.71
CA LYS A 71 -7.30 -13.57 2.39
C LYS A 71 -6.02 -14.26 1.94
N ALA A 72 -4.88 -13.71 2.32
CA ALA A 72 -3.57 -14.22 1.96
C ALA A 72 -2.50 -13.75 2.93
N THR A 73 -1.35 -14.40 2.90
CA THR A 73 -0.12 -13.96 3.53
C THR A 73 0.93 -13.74 2.46
N GLY A 74 1.90 -12.85 2.68
CA GLY A 74 2.99 -12.66 1.75
C GLY A 74 4.15 -11.89 2.37
N THR A 75 5.13 -11.54 1.56
CA THR A 75 6.25 -10.68 1.95
C THR A 75 6.31 -9.54 0.96
N ILE A 76 6.36 -8.29 1.45
CA ILE A 76 6.39 -7.11 0.59
C ILE A 76 7.58 -6.20 0.92
N PRO A 77 8.12 -5.47 -0.08
CA PRO A 77 9.10 -4.42 0.16
C PRO A 77 8.52 -3.32 1.06
N LEU A 78 9.28 -2.91 2.08
CA LEU A 78 8.88 -1.85 3.01
C LEU A 78 8.67 -0.50 2.30
N GLU A 79 9.35 -0.26 1.17
CA GLU A 79 9.20 0.95 0.37
C GLU A 79 7.82 1.12 -0.29
N LEU A 80 7.06 0.03 -0.44
CA LEU A 80 5.70 0.05 -1.01
C LEU A 80 4.63 0.26 0.07
N LEU A 81 5.00 0.18 1.34
CA LEU A 81 4.08 0.39 2.46
C LEU A 81 3.78 1.88 2.65
N ARG A 82 2.51 2.16 2.94
CA ARG A 82 2.01 3.50 3.28
C ARG A 82 1.27 3.44 4.61
N VAL A 83 1.64 4.35 5.50
CA VAL A 83 0.98 4.56 6.79
C VAL A 83 -0.12 5.60 6.59
N ARG A 84 -1.32 5.31 7.11
CA ARG A 84 -2.39 6.29 7.25
C ARG A 84 -2.11 7.15 8.48
N LEU A 85 -1.55 8.33 8.27
CA LEU A 85 -1.41 9.34 9.30
C LEU A 85 -2.64 10.23 9.29
N ARG A 86 -3.30 10.35 10.44
CA ARG A 86 -4.23 11.44 10.63
C ARG A 86 -3.40 12.73 10.79
N THR A 87 -3.91 13.84 10.26
CA THR A 87 -3.34 15.19 10.35
C THR A 87 -4.48 16.19 10.54
N PRO A 88 -4.22 17.45 10.92
CA PRO A 88 -5.26 18.49 10.97
C PRO A 88 -6.03 18.64 9.64
N ASP A 89 -5.35 18.43 8.50
CA ASP A 89 -5.93 18.50 7.16
C ASP A 89 -6.55 17.17 6.67
N GLY A 90 -6.86 16.25 7.59
CA GLY A 90 -7.43 14.93 7.30
C GLY A 90 -6.41 13.79 7.23
N ILE A 91 -6.80 12.68 6.62
CA ILE A 91 -5.95 11.48 6.51
C ILE A 91 -4.96 11.66 5.35
N LYS A 92 -3.66 11.54 5.65
CA LYS A 92 -2.58 11.55 4.66
C LYS A 92 -1.90 10.19 4.64
N LEU A 93 -1.62 9.73 3.43
CA LEU A 93 -0.79 8.56 3.18
C LEU A 93 0.67 9.01 3.11
N ARG A 94 1.52 8.40 3.92
CA ARG A 94 2.95 8.72 4.02
C ARG A 94 3.79 7.46 3.97
N LYS A 95 5.03 7.60 3.50
CA LYS A 95 6.03 6.55 3.64
C LYS A 95 6.31 6.30 5.12
N ILE A 96 6.80 5.12 5.47
CA ILE A 96 7.11 4.77 6.87
C ILE A 96 8.09 5.80 7.45
N GLU A 97 9.12 6.14 6.68
CA GLU A 97 10.22 7.03 7.03
C GLU A 97 9.77 8.47 7.33
N GLU A 98 8.62 8.86 6.80
CA GLU A 98 8.04 10.20 6.96
C GLU A 98 7.11 10.30 8.18
N THR A 99 6.99 9.22 8.97
CA THR A 99 6.05 9.16 10.09
C THR A 99 6.69 9.48 11.44
N PRO A 100 5.96 10.08 12.39
CA PRO A 100 6.43 10.27 13.76
C PRO A 100 6.81 8.95 14.45
N HIS A 101 6.13 7.85 14.08
CA HIS A 101 6.43 6.50 14.55
C HIS A 101 7.87 6.11 14.22
N TYR A 102 8.25 6.23 12.93
CA TYR A 102 9.60 5.90 12.47
C TYR A 102 10.65 6.81 13.06
N VAL A 103 10.44 8.13 13.04
CA VAL A 103 11.43 9.10 13.54
C VAL A 103 11.82 8.81 14.99
N TRP A 104 10.83 8.54 15.85
CA TRP A 104 11.08 8.20 17.24
C TRP A 104 11.70 6.80 17.37
N ILE A 105 11.12 5.77 16.76
CA ILE A 105 11.64 4.39 16.82
C ILE A 105 13.09 4.30 16.31
N LYS A 106 13.41 4.99 15.21
CA LYS A 106 14.77 5.04 14.66
C LYS A 106 15.75 5.59 15.68
N SER A 107 15.35 6.60 16.46
CA SER A 107 16.23 7.15 17.49
C SER A 107 16.47 6.20 18.67
N ILE A 108 15.49 5.34 19.00
CA ILE A 108 15.68 4.27 19.98
C ILE A 108 16.67 3.23 19.43
N VAL A 109 16.45 2.77 18.19
CA VAL A 109 17.32 1.78 17.52
C VAL A 109 18.75 2.28 17.37
N ASP A 110 18.93 3.58 17.11
CA ASP A 110 20.25 4.21 16.98
C ASP A 110 20.92 4.52 18.32
N GLY A 111 20.25 4.22 19.45
CA GLY A 111 20.75 4.53 20.79
C GLY A 111 20.90 6.04 21.06
N ASN A 112 20.18 6.87 20.31
CA ASN A 112 20.30 8.33 20.33
C ASN A 112 18.95 9.02 20.59
N GLU A 113 18.08 8.41 21.38
CA GLU A 113 16.73 8.92 21.69
C GLU A 113 16.79 10.40 22.08
N LYS A 114 16.31 11.27 21.17
CA LYS A 114 16.27 12.72 21.38
C LYS A 114 14.89 13.12 21.87
N GLU A 115 14.86 14.00 22.87
CA GLU A 115 13.60 14.53 23.42
C GLU A 115 12.68 15.10 22.33
N ALA A 116 13.24 15.80 21.33
CA ALA A 116 12.46 16.34 20.22
C ALA A 116 11.71 15.26 19.40
N HIS A 117 12.29 14.08 19.22
CA HIS A 117 11.63 12.99 18.48
C HIS A 117 10.52 12.35 19.33
N SER A 118 10.81 12.14 20.62
CA SER A 118 9.82 11.65 21.59
C SER A 118 8.65 12.62 21.70
N GLN A 119 8.90 13.93 21.75
CA GLN A 119 7.87 14.96 21.77
C GLN A 119 7.03 14.97 20.50
N GLY A 120 7.63 14.87 19.31
CA GLY A 120 6.87 14.79 18.05
C GLY A 120 5.93 13.58 17.99
N TYR A 121 6.35 12.44 18.53
CA TYR A 121 5.49 11.26 18.65
C TYR A 121 4.40 11.45 19.73
N ARG A 122 4.74 12.10 20.86
CA ARG A 122 3.77 12.43 21.93
C ARG A 122 2.65 13.33 21.41
N ASP A 123 3.01 14.39 20.70
CA ASP A 123 2.07 15.35 20.13
C ASP A 123 1.13 14.66 19.14
N TYR A 124 1.66 13.77 18.30
CA TYR A 124 0.86 12.96 17.39
C TYR A 124 -0.15 12.10 18.15
N ILE A 125 0.28 11.32 19.13
CA ILE A 125 -0.61 10.43 19.89
C ILE A 125 -1.67 11.22 20.67
N LYS A 126 -1.31 12.35 21.27
CA LYS A 126 -2.25 13.18 22.05
C LYS A 126 -3.42 13.69 21.21
N ILE A 127 -3.20 13.96 19.92
CA ILE A 127 -4.28 14.38 19.00
C ILE A 127 -5.25 13.22 18.72
N TYR A 128 -4.76 11.98 18.65
CA TYR A 128 -5.56 10.84 18.18
C TYR A 128 -6.12 9.96 19.28
N GLU A 129 -5.41 9.88 20.40
CA GLU A 129 -5.77 9.07 21.56
C GLU A 129 -5.56 9.91 22.83
N PRO A 130 -6.34 11.02 23.00
CA PRO A 130 -6.11 12.00 24.06
C PRO A 130 -6.23 11.42 25.48
N ASN A 131 -6.94 10.31 25.62
CA ASN A 131 -7.15 9.61 26.88
C ASN A 131 -6.15 8.47 27.12
N MET A 132 -5.21 8.24 26.20
CA MET A 132 -4.19 7.20 26.34
C MET A 132 -3.17 7.59 27.41
N ASP A 133 -2.84 6.65 28.30
CA ASP A 133 -1.65 6.75 29.14
C ASP A 133 -0.41 6.62 28.25
N ILE A 134 0.13 7.78 27.87
CA ILE A 134 1.21 7.84 26.90
C ILE A 134 2.51 7.26 27.44
N GLU A 135 2.83 7.44 28.72
CA GLU A 135 4.07 6.90 29.29
C GLU A 135 4.06 5.38 29.30
N LYS A 136 2.92 4.80 29.71
CA LYS A 136 2.74 3.35 29.63
C LYS A 136 2.92 2.87 28.18
N ARG A 137 2.31 3.55 27.21
CA ARG A 137 2.43 3.18 25.80
C ARG A 137 3.86 3.28 25.27
N LEU A 138 4.60 4.34 25.64
CA LEU A 138 5.99 4.50 25.23
C LEU A 138 6.86 3.37 25.79
N ASN A 139 6.64 2.97 27.04
CA ASN A 139 7.35 1.86 27.66
C ASN A 139 7.03 0.52 26.99
N GLU A 140 5.75 0.23 26.69
CA GLU A 140 5.35 -0.94 25.90
C GLU A 140 6.07 -0.97 24.54
N LEU A 141 6.18 0.19 23.88
CA LEU A 141 6.85 0.29 22.58
C LEU A 141 8.36 0.12 22.68
N ARG A 142 9.02 0.61 23.74
CA ARG A 142 10.44 0.34 23.98
C ARG A 142 10.70 -1.16 24.18
N THR A 143 9.86 -1.83 24.95
CA THR A 143 9.93 -3.28 25.12
C THR A 143 9.76 -3.99 23.78
N LEU A 144 8.76 -3.60 22.98
CA LEU A 144 8.54 -4.15 21.64
C LEU A 144 9.75 -3.94 20.70
N VAL A 145 10.37 -2.76 20.73
CA VAL A 145 11.60 -2.47 19.97
C VAL A 145 12.71 -3.42 20.40
N ALA A 146 12.93 -3.59 21.71
CA ALA A 146 13.97 -4.47 22.23
C ALA A 146 13.72 -5.95 21.87
N GLU A 147 12.47 -6.43 22.00
CA GLU A 147 12.06 -7.78 21.63
C GLU A 147 12.33 -8.06 20.15
N ILE A 148 11.90 -7.17 19.26
CA ILE A 148 12.12 -7.33 17.82
C ILE A 148 13.60 -7.20 17.47
N SER A 149 14.32 -6.26 18.08
CA SER A 149 15.77 -6.09 17.86
C SER A 149 16.54 -7.37 18.19
N SER A 150 16.17 -8.05 19.27
CA SER A 150 16.80 -9.30 19.71
C SER A 150 16.43 -10.53 18.88
N SER A 151 15.42 -10.43 18.00
CA SER A 151 14.87 -11.56 17.25
C SER A 151 14.54 -11.20 15.79
N LEU A 152 15.38 -10.36 15.17
CA LEU A 152 15.10 -9.74 13.88
C LEU A 152 14.80 -10.76 12.75
N ASP A 153 15.53 -11.88 12.70
CA ASP A 153 15.34 -12.93 11.69
C ASP A 153 13.96 -13.62 11.81
N LYS A 154 13.51 -13.84 13.05
CA LYS A 154 12.19 -14.40 13.35
C LYS A 154 11.10 -13.38 13.02
N PHE A 155 11.34 -12.11 13.35
CA PHE A 155 10.43 -11.03 13.02
C PHE A 155 10.20 -10.93 11.51
N VAL A 156 11.24 -10.96 10.67
CA VAL A 156 11.07 -10.88 9.20
C VAL A 156 10.13 -11.95 8.65
N SER A 157 10.18 -13.16 9.21
CA SER A 157 9.44 -14.33 8.72
C SER A 157 8.04 -14.49 9.34
N GLU A 158 7.81 -13.99 10.55
CA GLU A 158 6.55 -14.23 11.29
C GLU A 158 5.67 -12.98 11.49
N THR A 159 6.12 -11.79 11.08
CA THR A 159 5.37 -10.58 11.42
C THR A 159 4.03 -10.50 10.69
N GLY A 160 2.94 -10.56 11.47
CA GLY A 160 1.59 -10.31 10.99
C GLY A 160 1.23 -8.83 10.93
N ILE A 161 1.90 -8.04 10.07
CA ILE A 161 1.41 -6.69 9.74
C ILE A 161 0.18 -6.84 8.87
N ILE A 162 -0.92 -6.18 9.25
CA ILE A 162 -2.20 -6.31 8.57
C ILE A 162 -2.32 -5.18 7.57
N ILE A 163 -2.48 -5.54 6.31
CA ILE A 163 -2.56 -4.59 5.20
C ILE A 163 -3.80 -4.84 4.34
N TYR A 164 -4.35 -3.77 3.78
CA TYR A 164 -5.36 -3.91 2.73
C TYR A 164 -4.74 -4.47 1.44
N VAL A 165 -5.58 -5.12 0.63
CA VAL A 165 -5.29 -5.47 -0.77
C VAL A 165 -4.67 -4.25 -1.49
N PRO A 166 -3.64 -4.44 -2.32
CA PRO A 166 -2.96 -3.36 -3.03
C PRO A 166 -3.93 -2.46 -3.78
N GLU A 167 -3.79 -1.13 -3.62
CA GLU A 167 -4.43 -0.17 -4.52
C GLU A 167 -3.42 0.29 -5.57
N ILE A 168 -3.91 0.47 -6.79
CA ILE A 168 -3.16 1.06 -7.89
C ILE A 168 -3.43 2.55 -7.86
N THR A 169 -2.39 3.35 -7.64
CA THR A 169 -2.50 4.80 -7.68
C THR A 169 -2.82 5.28 -9.11
N TYR A 170 -3.29 6.52 -9.25
CA TYR A 170 -3.51 7.14 -10.57
C TYR A 170 -2.27 7.13 -11.48
N ARG A 171 -1.07 7.02 -10.91
CA ARG A 171 0.22 6.95 -11.63
C ARG A 171 0.62 5.53 -12.04
N GLY A 172 -0.15 4.51 -11.65
CA GLY A 172 0.16 3.11 -11.90
C GLY A 172 1.07 2.48 -10.84
N ASP A 173 1.49 3.24 -9.81
CA ASP A 173 2.27 2.70 -8.70
C ASP A 173 1.38 1.82 -7.82
N ILE A 174 1.92 0.66 -7.40
CA ILE A 174 1.28 -0.24 -6.43
C ILE A 174 1.65 0.22 -5.02
N VAL A 175 0.65 0.47 -4.18
CA VAL A 175 0.85 0.82 -2.77
C VAL A 175 0.04 -0.09 -1.86
N PHE A 176 0.61 -0.40 -0.70
CA PHE A 176 -0.04 -1.21 0.33
C PHE A 176 -0.28 -0.36 1.56
N PHE A 177 -1.51 -0.37 2.08
CA PHE A 177 -1.86 0.41 3.26
C PHE A 177 -1.75 -0.43 4.51
N ILE A 178 -0.98 0.06 5.47
CA ILE A 178 -0.94 -0.53 6.79
C ILE A 178 -2.25 -0.18 7.49
N HIS A 179 -3.01 -1.21 7.82
CA HIS A 179 -4.21 -1.09 8.62
C HIS A 179 -3.87 -1.27 10.09
N ASP A 180 -3.07 -2.28 10.42
CA ASP A 180 -2.47 -2.48 11.74
C ASP A 180 -1.00 -2.91 11.63
N GLY A 181 -0.19 -2.50 12.61
CA GLY A 181 1.24 -2.81 12.65
C GLY A 181 2.16 -1.66 12.22
N ASN A 182 1.72 -0.40 12.33
CA ASN A 182 2.56 0.78 12.02
C ASN A 182 3.89 0.77 12.79
N HIS A 183 3.87 0.49 14.09
CA HIS A 183 5.08 0.41 14.91
C HIS A 183 6.00 -0.73 14.46
N ARG A 184 5.44 -1.90 14.13
CA ARG A 184 6.20 -3.05 13.61
C ARG A 184 6.87 -2.71 12.28
N ALA A 185 6.16 -2.05 11.37
CA ALA A 185 6.73 -1.58 10.11
C ALA A 185 7.86 -0.56 10.32
N ALA A 186 7.67 0.37 11.27
CA ALA A 186 8.67 1.36 11.63
C ALA A 186 9.94 0.73 12.25
N ILE A 187 9.79 -0.26 13.13
CA ILE A 187 10.92 -1.02 13.72
C ILE A 187 11.67 -1.76 12.61
N ALA A 188 10.95 -2.49 11.76
CA ALA A 188 11.54 -3.19 10.61
C ALA A 188 12.42 -2.27 9.77
N LYS A 189 11.85 -1.11 9.43
CA LYS A 189 12.52 -0.11 8.60
C LYS A 189 13.70 0.54 9.32
N ALA A 190 13.61 0.73 10.63
CA ALA A 190 14.68 1.31 11.43
C ALA A 190 15.91 0.40 11.50
N HIS A 191 15.73 -0.92 11.52
CA HIS A 191 16.80 -1.91 11.41
C HIS A 191 17.34 -2.11 9.99
N GLY A 192 16.87 -1.33 9.01
CA GLY A 192 17.36 -1.42 7.62
C GLY A 192 16.83 -2.63 6.87
N LEU A 193 15.75 -3.28 7.33
CA LEU A 193 15.13 -4.35 6.57
C LEU A 193 14.57 -3.81 5.24
N GLU A 194 14.65 -4.62 4.19
CA GLU A 194 14.13 -4.25 2.87
C GLU A 194 12.67 -4.69 2.69
N ARG A 195 12.27 -5.76 3.39
CA ARG A 195 10.98 -6.45 3.23
C ARG A 195 10.44 -6.98 4.55
N ILE A 196 9.14 -7.24 4.61
CA ILE A 196 8.45 -7.77 5.79
C ILE A 196 7.31 -8.72 5.41
N ALA A 197 7.08 -9.74 6.24
CA ALA A 197 5.89 -10.56 6.18
C ALA A 197 4.62 -9.73 6.48
N VAL A 198 3.52 -10.05 5.80
CA VAL A 198 2.25 -9.34 5.89
C VAL A 198 1.05 -10.27 5.74
N LEU A 199 -0.07 -9.85 6.31
CA LEU A 199 -1.39 -10.46 6.20
C LEU A 199 -2.29 -9.53 5.39
N PHE A 200 -2.80 -10.03 4.26
CA PHE A 200 -3.72 -9.29 3.41
C PHE A 200 -5.15 -9.47 3.88
N ILE A 201 -5.83 -8.34 4.13
CA ILE A 201 -7.26 -8.27 4.42
C ILE A 201 -7.97 -7.54 3.28
N ALA A 202 -9.28 -7.75 3.16
CA ALA A 202 -10.08 -7.20 2.08
C ALA A 202 -11.53 -6.95 2.49
#